data_AF-A0A1G1G672-F1
#
_entry.id   AF-A0A1G1G672-F1
#
_cell.length_a   1.000
_cell.length_b   1.000
_cell.length_c   1.000
_cell.angle_alpha   90.00
_cell.angle_beta   90.00
_cell.angle_gamma   90.00
#
_symmetry.space_group_name_H-M   'P 1'
#
loop_
_entity.id
_entity.type
_entity.pdbx_description
1 polymer ?
#
loop_
_entity_poly.entity_id
_entity_poly.type
_entity_poly.pdbx_seq_one_letter_code
_entity_poly.pdbx_strand_id
1 'polypeptide(L)'
;MIQIIAIAVVFLIAGLLAFAAARPDEFEVQRTASIKAAPEKIFPYINDLHSWGLWSPYEKKDPAMKRTYSGSAGKGAAYEWEGNGEVGKGRVEIRSTVPFSEVLIKLDMIKPIKGHNSVRFLLEPEGEVTHVTWAMRGDRSYVAKV
;
A
#
# COMPACT_ATOMS: atom_id res chain seq x y z
N MET A 1 -22.22 25.91 -37.41
CA MET A 1 -20.81 25.65 -37.05
C MET A 1 -20.64 25.44 -35.54
N ILE A 2 -21.03 26.39 -34.68
CA ILE A 2 -20.94 26.26 -33.20
C ILE A 2 -21.70 25.04 -32.65
N GLN A 3 -22.91 24.76 -33.15
CA GLN A 3 -23.70 23.60 -32.71
C GLN A 3 -23.01 22.26 -33.01
N ILE A 4 -22.34 22.13 -34.17
CA ILE A 4 -21.62 20.90 -34.54
C ILE A 4 -20.40 20.70 -33.63
N ILE A 5 -19.66 21.77 -33.33
CA ILE A 5 -18.53 21.73 -32.40
C ILE A 5 -19.00 21.35 -31.00
N ALA A 6 -20.11 21.94 -30.52
CA ALA A 6 -20.68 21.60 -29.21
C ALA A 6 -21.08 20.12 -29.11
N ILE A 7 -21.74 19.59 -30.15
CA ILE A 7 -22.12 18.17 -30.21
C ILE A 7 -20.88 17.27 -30.21
N ALA A 8 -19.86 17.59 -31.00
CA ALA A 8 -18.61 16.82 -31.05
C ALA A 8 -17.90 16.80 -29.68
N VAL A 9 -17.85 17.93 -28.98
CA VAL A 9 -17.27 18.02 -27.63
C VAL A 9 -18.07 17.17 -26.64
N VAL A 10 -19.40 17.21 -26.69
CA VAL A 10 -20.26 16.37 -25.81
C VAL A 10 -20.01 14.89 -26.07
N PHE A 11 -19.92 14.45 -27.32
CA PHE A 11 -19.60 13.05 -27.65
C PHE A 11 -18.20 12.64 -27.17
N LEU A 12 -17.21 13.53 -27.28
CA LEU A 12 -15.86 13.27 -26.81
C LEU A 12 -15.81 13.13 -25.27
N ILE A 13 -16.52 14.00 -24.55
CA ILE A 13 -16.65 13.91 -23.09
C ILE A 13 -17.41 12.63 -22.70
N ALA A 14 -18.52 12.32 -23.36
CA ALA A 14 -19.30 11.10 -23.10
C ALA A 14 -18.46 9.83 -23.34
N GLY A 15 -17.68 9.80 -24.41
CA GLY A 15 -16.74 8.71 -24.71
C GLY A 15 -15.67 8.55 -23.63
N LEU A 16 -15.07 9.67 -23.18
CA LEU A 16 -14.07 9.67 -22.11
C LEU A 16 -14.64 9.15 -20.78
N LEU A 17 -15.87 9.56 -20.44
CA LEU A 17 -16.57 9.08 -19.24
C LEU A 17 -16.90 7.59 -19.36
N ALA A 18 -17.45 7.13 -20.49
CA ALA A 18 -17.75 5.72 -20.70
C ALA A 18 -16.48 4.84 -20.61
N PHE A 19 -15.35 5.33 -21.15
CA PHE A 19 -14.07 4.65 -21.05
C PHE A 19 -13.57 4.52 -19.61
N ALA A 20 -13.67 5.58 -18.81
CA ALA A 20 -13.30 5.55 -17.40
C ALA A 20 -14.21 4.64 -16.57
N ALA A 21 -15.51 4.63 -16.85
CA ALA A 21 -16.50 3.77 -16.20
C ALA A 21 -16.27 2.27 -16.49
N ALA A 22 -15.67 1.94 -17.62
CA ALA A 22 -15.35 0.55 -17.99
C ALA A 22 -14.08 0.01 -17.30
N ARG A 23 -13.29 0.83 -16.60
CA ARG A 23 -12.07 0.39 -15.91
C ARG A 23 -12.35 -0.11 -14.48
N PRO A 24 -11.57 -1.08 -13.98
CA PRO A 24 -11.71 -1.59 -12.62
C PRO A 24 -11.66 -0.48 -11.56
N ASP A 25 -12.50 -0.65 -10.55
CA ASP A 25 -12.61 0.25 -9.41
C ASP A 25 -11.46 0.09 -8.42
N GLU A 26 -10.75 -1.02 -8.50
CA GLU A 26 -9.64 -1.36 -7.61
C GLU A 26 -8.31 -1.42 -8.38
N PHE A 27 -7.23 -1.20 -7.65
CA PHE A 27 -5.89 -1.51 -8.13
C PHE A 27 -5.20 -2.48 -7.19
N GLU A 28 -4.30 -3.28 -7.75
CA GLU A 28 -3.39 -4.11 -6.99
C GLU A 28 -1.97 -3.94 -7.55
N VAL A 29 -1.02 -3.72 -6.65
CA VAL A 29 0.41 -3.69 -6.97
C VAL A 29 1.12 -4.64 -6.02
N GLN A 30 1.89 -5.57 -6.58
CA GLN A 30 2.70 -6.49 -5.77
C GLN A 30 4.15 -6.56 -6.23
N ARG A 31 5.01 -6.94 -5.30
CA ARG A 31 6.42 -7.27 -5.51
C ARG A 31 6.77 -8.49 -4.67
N THR A 32 7.61 -9.36 -5.22
CA THR A 32 8.08 -10.56 -4.55
C THR A 32 9.59 -10.53 -4.46
N ALA A 33 10.12 -10.92 -3.30
CA ALA A 33 11.55 -11.07 -3.07
C ALA A 33 11.85 -12.47 -2.51
N SER A 34 12.89 -13.11 -3.02
CA SER A 34 13.36 -14.41 -2.54
C SER A 34 14.45 -14.19 -1.49
N ILE A 35 14.20 -14.63 -0.26
CA ILE A 35 15.11 -14.44 0.88
C ILE A 35 15.63 -15.79 1.33
N LYS A 36 16.96 -15.97 1.39
CA LYS A 36 17.59 -17.20 1.91
C LYS A 36 17.51 -17.26 3.44
N ALA A 37 16.30 -17.46 3.96
CA ALA A 37 16.00 -17.67 5.36
C ALA A 37 14.64 -18.37 5.51
N ALA A 38 14.47 -19.08 6.62
CA ALA A 38 13.18 -19.64 7.00
C ALA A 38 12.19 -18.52 7.39
N PRO A 39 10.87 -18.70 7.18
CA PRO A 39 9.87 -17.67 7.43
C PRO A 39 9.85 -17.21 8.90
N GLU A 40 10.22 -18.07 9.85
CA GLU A 40 10.33 -17.76 11.28
C GLU A 40 11.37 -16.67 11.58
N LYS A 41 12.40 -16.54 10.73
CA LYS A 41 13.41 -15.48 10.86
C LYS A 41 12.96 -14.18 10.20
N ILE A 42 12.13 -14.25 9.16
CA ILE A 42 11.70 -13.08 8.38
C ILE A 42 10.49 -12.43 9.03
N PHE A 43 9.52 -13.25 9.41
CA PHE A 43 8.21 -12.83 9.89
C PHE A 43 8.24 -11.81 11.04
N PRO A 44 9.12 -11.92 12.06
CA PRO A 44 9.20 -10.91 13.12
C PRO A 44 9.52 -9.50 12.61
N TYR A 45 10.31 -9.36 11.54
CA TYR A 45 10.65 -8.05 10.96
C TYR A 45 9.48 -7.37 10.25
N ILE A 46 8.46 -8.15 9.87
CA ILE A 46 7.23 -7.66 9.24
C ILE A 46 6.15 -7.45 10.30
N ASN A 47 5.98 -8.42 11.20
CA ASN A 47 4.92 -8.43 12.21
C ASN A 47 5.19 -7.49 13.40
N ASP A 48 6.44 -7.07 13.60
CA ASP A 48 6.79 -5.99 14.54
C ASP A 48 7.09 -4.69 13.79
N LEU A 49 6.20 -3.72 13.92
CA LEU A 49 6.33 -2.42 13.27
C LEU A 49 7.57 -1.64 13.74
N HIS A 50 8.09 -1.90 14.94
CA HIS A 50 9.33 -1.28 15.41
C HIS A 50 10.55 -1.72 14.60
N SER A 51 10.50 -2.91 13.99
CA SER A 51 11.57 -3.44 13.15
C SER A 51 11.60 -2.84 11.75
N TRP A 52 10.55 -2.10 11.35
CA TRP A 52 10.44 -1.53 10.00
C TRP A 52 11.51 -0.49 9.71
N GLY A 53 12.02 0.20 10.74
CA GLY A 53 13.17 1.12 10.64
C GLY A 53 14.40 0.51 9.96
N LEU A 54 14.57 -0.82 10.05
CA LEU A 54 15.75 -1.51 9.54
C LEU A 54 15.72 -1.76 8.03
N TRP A 55 14.53 -1.86 7.43
CA TRP A 55 14.39 -2.35 6.05
C TRP A 55 13.40 -1.55 5.20
N SER A 56 12.42 -0.87 5.80
CA SER A 56 11.36 -0.21 5.05
C SER A 56 11.92 0.86 4.10
N PRO A 57 11.51 0.87 2.82
CA PRO A 57 12.02 1.83 1.83
C PRO A 57 11.76 3.30 2.20
N TYR A 58 10.71 3.55 2.99
CA TYR A 58 10.29 4.90 3.38
C TYR A 58 11.20 5.51 4.46
N GLU A 59 11.84 4.66 5.26
CA GLU A 59 12.65 5.07 6.41
C GLU A 59 13.92 5.81 5.99
N LYS A 60 14.46 5.49 4.81
CA LYS A 60 15.66 6.14 4.26
C LYS A 60 15.36 7.46 3.52
N LYS A 61 14.10 7.72 3.17
CA LYS A 61 13.71 8.91 2.41
C LYS A 61 13.63 10.17 3.25
N ASP A 62 13.35 10.02 4.55
CA ASP A 62 13.34 11.13 5.50
C ASP A 62 13.96 10.73 6.84
N PRO A 63 15.24 11.07 7.07
CA PRO A 63 15.91 10.84 8.34
C PRO A 63 15.26 11.55 9.53
N ALA A 64 14.54 12.65 9.30
CA ALA A 64 13.89 13.45 10.33
C ALA A 64 12.43 13.03 10.61
N MET A 65 11.95 11.96 9.96
CA MET A 65 10.57 11.48 10.09
C MET A 65 10.22 11.20 11.56
N LYS A 66 9.10 11.75 12.03
CA LYS A 66 8.60 11.47 13.37
C LYS A 66 7.74 10.23 13.34
N ARG A 67 7.93 9.36 14.34
CA ARG A 67 7.35 8.03 14.39
C ARG A 67 6.70 7.83 15.74
N THR A 68 5.45 7.37 15.74
CA THR A 68 4.73 7.00 16.96
C THR A 68 4.25 5.57 16.80
N TYR A 69 4.62 4.72 17.76
CA TYR A 69 4.20 3.33 17.80
C TYR A 69 3.19 3.14 18.92
N SER A 70 2.23 2.24 18.68
CA SER A 70 1.28 1.81 19.71
C SER A 70 0.99 0.33 19.56
N GLY A 71 0.81 -0.35 20.69
CA GLY A 71 0.69 -1.81 20.74
C GLY A 71 2.04 -2.54 20.65
N SER A 72 2.01 -3.82 20.98
CA SER A 72 3.10 -4.78 20.74
C SER A 72 3.00 -5.37 19.34
N ALA A 73 4.01 -6.13 18.90
CA ALA A 73 3.97 -6.84 17.61
C ALA A 73 2.67 -7.64 17.38
N GLY A 74 2.23 -7.74 16.13
CA GLY A 74 1.03 -8.46 15.73
C GLY A 74 -0.24 -7.63 15.68
N LYS A 75 -1.39 -8.32 15.67
CA LYS A 75 -2.71 -7.70 15.51
C LYS A 75 -2.93 -6.56 16.53
N GLY A 76 -3.31 -5.40 16.02
CA GLY A 76 -3.53 -4.18 16.81
C GLY A 76 -2.30 -3.29 16.95
N ALA A 77 -1.10 -3.76 16.56
CA ALA A 77 0.07 -2.89 16.44
C ALA A 77 -0.23 -1.78 15.43
N ALA A 78 0.14 -0.55 15.76
CA ALA A 78 0.05 0.56 14.83
C ALA A 78 1.31 1.42 14.85
N TYR A 79 1.62 1.95 13.67
CA TYR A 79 2.75 2.83 13.40
C TYR A 79 2.23 4.05 12.64
N GLU A 80 2.43 5.22 13.23
CA GLU A 80 2.14 6.51 12.62
C GLU A 80 3.43 7.22 12.26
N TRP A 81 3.44 7.87 11.10
CA TRP A 81 4.57 8.69 10.69
C TRP A 81 4.14 10.08 10.22
N GLU A 82 5.03 11.03 10.44
CA GLU A 82 4.95 12.38 9.89
C GLU A 82 6.33 12.77 9.36
N GLY A 83 6.44 12.83 8.03
CA GLY A 83 7.66 13.19 7.32
C GLY A 83 7.48 14.38 6.36
N ASN A 84 8.45 14.53 5.47
CA ASN A 84 8.50 15.55 4.42
C ASN A 84 7.46 15.31 3.30
N GLY A 85 7.50 16.13 2.25
CA GLY A 85 6.57 16.04 1.12
C GLY A 85 6.66 14.73 0.30
N GLU A 86 7.76 13.97 0.41
CA GLU A 86 7.95 12.71 -0.32
C GLU A 86 7.36 11.49 0.39
N VAL A 87 7.42 11.48 1.72
CA VAL A 87 6.93 10.37 2.56
C VAL A 87 5.54 10.66 3.13
N GLY A 88 5.19 11.94 3.26
CA GLY A 88 3.89 12.40 3.70
C GLY A 88 3.60 12.09 5.16
N LYS A 89 2.30 11.94 5.46
CA LYS A 89 1.81 11.60 6.79
C LYS A 89 0.80 10.48 6.67
N GLY A 90 0.88 9.48 7.53
CA GLY A 90 -0.06 8.37 7.51
C GLY A 90 0.05 7.48 8.73
N ARG A 91 -0.71 6.40 8.68
CA ARG A 91 -0.79 5.37 9.71
C ARG A 91 -0.88 4.00 9.06
N VAL A 92 -0.16 3.04 9.62
CA VAL A 92 -0.42 1.62 9.41
C VAL A 92 -0.91 0.96 10.68
N GLU A 93 -1.76 -0.05 10.53
CA GLU A 93 -2.23 -0.90 11.62
C GLU A 93 -2.32 -2.35 11.17
N ILE A 94 -1.76 -3.28 11.95
CA ILE A 94 -1.87 -4.71 11.68
C ILE A 94 -3.28 -5.18 12.04
N ARG A 95 -4.02 -5.65 11.02
CA ARG A 95 -5.41 -6.11 11.15
C ARG A 95 -5.50 -7.60 11.46
N SER A 96 -4.62 -8.39 10.87
CA SER A 96 -4.52 -9.82 11.15
C SER A 96 -3.11 -10.33 10.91
N THR A 97 -2.82 -11.44 11.57
CA THR A 97 -1.52 -12.09 11.59
C THR A 97 -1.76 -13.60 11.55
N VAL A 98 -1.17 -14.28 10.58
CA VAL A 98 -1.05 -15.74 10.54
C VAL A 98 0.44 -16.06 10.72
N PRO A 99 0.84 -16.68 11.84
CA PRO A 99 2.25 -16.91 12.15
C PRO A 99 3.03 -17.50 10.99
N PHE A 100 4.16 -16.86 10.66
CA PHE A 100 5.12 -17.30 9.63
C PHE A 100 4.56 -17.39 8.20
N SER A 101 3.35 -16.87 7.95
CA SER A 101 2.69 -17.01 6.66
C SER A 101 2.11 -15.70 6.14
N GLU A 102 1.34 -14.96 6.94
CA GLU A 102 0.65 -13.76 6.46
C GLU A 102 0.59 -12.65 7.50
N VAL A 103 0.75 -11.40 7.05
CA VAL A 103 0.44 -10.19 7.82
C VAL A 103 -0.42 -9.27 6.97
N LEU A 104 -1.62 -8.94 7.45
CA LEU A 104 -2.52 -7.99 6.81
C LEU A 104 -2.51 -6.67 7.56
N ILE A 105 -2.34 -5.59 6.81
CA ILE A 105 -2.13 -4.25 7.31
C ILE A 105 -3.14 -3.32 6.65
N LYS A 106 -3.72 -2.43 7.44
CA LYS A 106 -4.45 -1.28 6.93
C LYS A 106 -3.49 -0.11 6.83
N LEU A 107 -3.44 0.54 5.68
CA LEU A 107 -2.62 1.70 5.38
C LEU A 107 -3.53 2.90 5.12
N ASP A 108 -3.49 3.88 6.00
CA ASP A 108 -4.22 5.15 5.90
C ASP A 108 -3.23 6.29 5.62
N MET A 109 -3.21 6.77 4.37
CA MET A 109 -2.49 7.99 3.99
C MET A 109 -3.34 9.21 4.35
N ILE A 110 -2.75 10.17 5.06
CA ILE A 110 -3.42 11.42 5.50
C ILE A 110 -2.97 12.59 4.62
N LYS A 111 -1.67 12.67 4.30
CA LYS A 111 -1.07 13.68 3.42
C LYS A 111 -0.04 13.02 2.48
N PRO A 112 0.17 13.53 1.25
CA PRO A 112 -0.50 14.70 0.65
C PRO A 112 -1.91 14.41 0.12
N ILE A 113 -2.18 13.16 -0.24
CA ILE A 113 -3.48 12.70 -0.75
C ILE A 113 -4.02 11.66 0.23
N LYS A 114 -5.28 11.80 0.63
CA LYS A 114 -5.95 10.81 1.47
C LYS A 114 -6.13 9.52 0.68
N GLY A 115 -5.77 8.40 1.29
CA GLY A 115 -5.90 7.09 0.67
C GLY A 115 -6.07 6.01 1.73
N HIS A 116 -6.95 5.07 1.45
CA HIS A 116 -7.21 3.91 2.29
C HIS A 116 -6.84 2.67 1.49
N ASN A 117 -5.79 1.98 1.94
CA ASN A 117 -5.25 0.82 1.24
C ASN A 117 -5.16 -0.36 2.20
N SER A 118 -5.22 -1.56 1.64
CA SER A 118 -4.87 -2.79 2.32
C SER A 118 -3.50 -3.26 1.82
N VAL A 119 -2.60 -3.53 2.75
CA VAL A 119 -1.28 -4.08 2.46
C VAL A 119 -1.21 -5.50 3.01
N ARG A 120 -0.78 -6.45 2.19
CA ARG A 120 -0.58 -7.85 2.59
C ARG A 120 0.88 -8.22 2.39
N PHE A 121 1.46 -8.85 3.40
CA PHE A 121 2.69 -9.61 3.29
C PHE A 121 2.37 -11.09 3.34
N LEU A 122 2.84 -11.84 2.34
CA LEU A 122 2.73 -13.30 2.26
C LEU A 122 4.13 -13.90 2.26
N LEU A 123 4.36 -14.93 3.07
CA LEU A 123 5.61 -15.65 3.20
C LEU A 123 5.37 -17.10 2.77
N GLU A 124 6.01 -17.50 1.69
CA GLU A 124 5.87 -18.83 1.08
C GLU A 124 7.24 -19.53 1.09
N PRO A 125 7.46 -20.52 1.97
CA PRO A 125 8.72 -21.25 2.00
C PRO A 125 8.87 -22.16 0.78
N GLU A 126 10.05 -22.13 0.16
CA GLU A 126 10.49 -23.00 -0.94
C GLU A 126 11.92 -23.48 -0.64
N GLY A 127 12.05 -24.65 -0.01
CA GLY A 127 13.35 -25.21 0.37
C GLY A 127 14.08 -24.35 1.41
N GLU A 128 15.29 -23.86 1.07
CA GLU A 128 16.09 -22.96 1.92
C GLU A 128 15.73 -21.47 1.78
N VAL A 129 14.77 -21.16 0.91
CA VAL A 129 14.38 -19.80 0.56
C VAL A 129 12.92 -19.58 0.98
N THR A 130 12.58 -18.35 1.33
CA THR A 130 11.19 -17.90 1.48
C THR A 130 10.92 -16.82 0.46
N HIS A 131 9.85 -16.97 -0.32
CA HIS A 131 9.31 -15.89 -1.14
C HIS A 131 8.45 -14.99 -0.28
N VAL A 132 8.82 -13.72 -0.23
CA VAL A 132 8.08 -12.69 0.48
C VAL A 132 7.39 -11.82 -0.56
N THR A 133 6.06 -11.94 -0.63
CA THR A 133 5.23 -11.11 -1.50
C THR A 133 4.64 -9.96 -0.70
N TRP A 134 4.93 -8.74 -1.11
CA TRP A 134 4.35 -7.51 -0.61
C TRP A 134 3.34 -6.98 -1.64
N ALA A 135 2.05 -7.07 -1.30
CA ALA A 135 0.95 -6.61 -2.13
C ALA A 135 0.22 -5.43 -1.48
N MET A 136 -0.20 -4.47 -2.28
CA MET A 136 -1.04 -3.34 -1.89
C MET A 136 -2.28 -3.31 -2.78
N ARG A 137 -3.46 -3.24 -2.16
CA ARG A 137 -4.76 -3.02 -2.80
C ARG A 137 -5.37 -1.72 -2.33
N GLY A 138 -6.07 -1.04 -3.23
CA GLY A 138 -6.82 0.16 -2.89
C GLY A 138 -7.80 0.55 -3.97
N ASP A 139 -8.64 1.52 -3.65
CA ASP A 139 -9.66 2.02 -4.58
C ASP A 139 -9.06 3.06 -5.54
N ARG A 140 -9.49 3.01 -6.80
CA ARG A 140 -9.21 4.04 -7.80
C ARG A 140 -10.38 5.01 -7.85
N SER A 141 -10.09 6.29 -7.58
CA SER A 141 -11.05 7.35 -7.85
C SER A 141 -11.37 7.41 -9.35
N TYR A 142 -12.58 7.84 -9.68
CA TYR A 142 -13.02 7.93 -11.08
C TYR A 142 -12.11 8.81 -11.94
N VAL A 143 -11.57 9.89 -11.36
CA VAL A 143 -10.61 10.78 -12.03
C VAL A 143 -9.30 10.05 -12.36
N ALA A 144 -8.84 9.13 -11.52
CA ALA A 144 -7.64 8.34 -11.77
C ALA A 144 -7.84 7.22 -12.81
N LYS A 145 -9.06 7.00 -13.29
CA LYS A 145 -9.38 6.02 -14.34
C LYS A 145 -9.32 6.61 -15.75
N VAL A 146 -9.32 7.93 -15.88
CA VAL A 146 -9.21 8.63 -17.17
C VAL A 146 -7.75 8.71 -17.60
#